data_AF-A0A015M4N3-F1
#
_entry.id   AF-A0A015M4N3-F1
#
_cell.length_a   1.000
_cell.length_b   1.000
_cell.length_c   1.000
_cell.angle_alpha   90.00
_cell.angle_beta   90.00
_cell.angle_gamma   90.00
#
_symmetry.space_group_name_H-M   'P 1'
#
loop_
_entity.id
_entity.type
_entity.pdbx_description
1 polymer ?
#
loop_
_entity_poly.entity_id
_entity_poly.type
_entity_poly.pdbx_seq_one_letter_code
_entity_poly.pdbx_strand_id
1 'polypeptide(L)'
;MEIEQKDISSALVKVLDVRNHPVLIHCNKGKHRIGCLIGCLRKLQKWSMTSIFDEYRRFAGSKVLADQEFIEIFSEHVPYDPEYKPGWL
;
A
#
# COMPACT_ATOMS: atom_id res chain seq x y z
N MET A 1 16.95 -3.66 -2.91
CA MET A 1 16.44 -2.28 -3.01
C MET A 1 15.51 -2.12 -1.85
N GLU A 2 15.91 -1.32 -0.88
CA GLU A 2 15.18 -1.11 0.36
C GLU A 2 13.97 -0.20 0.09
N ILE A 3 12.80 -0.55 0.62
CA ILE A 3 11.60 0.27 0.55
C ILE A 3 11.54 1.06 1.84
N GLU A 4 11.55 2.39 1.77
CA GLU A 4 11.42 3.23 2.94
C GLU A 4 9.93 3.52 3.24
N GLN A 5 9.55 3.54 4.51
CA GLN A 5 8.16 3.81 4.91
C GLN A 5 7.70 5.21 4.47
N LYS A 6 8.60 6.20 4.49
CA LYS A 6 8.31 7.58 4.05
C LYS A 6 7.87 7.65 2.59
N ASP A 7 8.45 6.81 1.73
CA ASP A 7 8.12 6.78 0.30
C ASP A 7 6.73 6.18 0.09
N ILE A 8 6.40 5.13 0.85
CA ILE A 8 5.07 4.53 0.86
C ILE A 8 4.02 5.50 1.40
N SER A 9 4.31 6.19 2.51
CA SER A 9 3.40 7.21 3.06
C SER A 9 3.14 8.32 2.03
N SER A 10 4.20 8.87 1.42
CA SER A 10 4.08 9.92 0.41
C SER A 10 3.25 9.48 -0.81
N ALA A 11 3.42 8.23 -1.24
CA ALA A 11 2.59 7.66 -2.31
C ALA A 11 1.14 7.48 -1.87
N LEU A 12 0.88 6.99 -0.66
CA LEU A 12 -0.47 6.84 -0.11
C LEU A 12 -1.21 8.18 -0.03
N VAL A 13 -0.54 9.28 0.34
CA VAL A 13 -1.14 10.62 0.32
C VAL A 13 -1.70 10.97 -1.06
N LYS A 14 -0.99 10.60 -2.15
CA LYS A 14 -1.48 10.83 -3.52
C LYS A 14 -2.63 9.91 -3.88
N VAL A 15 -2.58 8.64 -3.45
CA VAL A 15 -3.63 7.65 -3.71
C VAL A 15 -4.92 7.98 -2.96
N LEU A 16 -4.82 8.54 -1.76
CA LEU A 16 -5.95 8.89 -0.90
C LEU A 16 -6.61 10.23 -1.23
N ASP A 17 -6.16 10.93 -2.26
CA ASP A 17 -6.76 12.18 -2.71
C ASP A 17 -7.57 11.92 -3.99
N VAL A 18 -8.89 11.98 -3.90
CA VAL A 18 -9.81 11.69 -5.01
C VAL A 18 -9.67 12.65 -6.19
N ARG A 19 -9.07 13.83 -6.00
CA ARG A 19 -8.79 14.77 -7.09
C ARG A 19 -7.75 14.21 -8.06
N ASN A 20 -6.94 13.24 -7.63
CA ASN A 20 -5.99 12.53 -8.49
C ASN A 20 -6.64 11.39 -9.29
N HIS A 21 -7.89 11.02 -9.00
CA HIS A 21 -8.52 9.82 -9.58
C HIS A 21 -9.08 10.11 -10.97
N PRO A 22 -8.94 9.18 -11.94
CA PRO A 22 -8.35 7.83 -11.82
C PRO A 22 -6.81 7.80 -11.81
N VAL A 23 -6.23 6.93 -10.96
CA VAL A 23 -4.76 6.76 -10.82
C VAL A 23 -4.32 5.37 -11.29
N LEU A 24 -3.24 5.31 -12.07
CA LEU A 24 -2.49 4.08 -12.35
C LEU A 24 -1.26 3.99 -11.44
N ILE A 25 -1.15 2.91 -10.68
CA ILE A 25 0.01 2.63 -9.84
C ILE A 25 0.82 1.51 -10.50
N HIS A 26 2.10 1.76 -10.80
CA HIS A 26 2.96 0.74 -11.40
C HIS A 26 4.41 0.81 -10.90
N CYS A 27 5.11 -0.32 -11.02
CA CYS A 27 6.58 -0.39 -10.97
C CYS A 27 7.05 -1.33 -12.08
N ASN A 28 8.37 -1.52 -12.26
CA ASN A 28 8.92 -2.30 -13.37
C ASN A 28 8.24 -3.67 -13.60
N LYS A 29 7.96 -4.43 -12.52
CA LYS A 29 7.30 -5.75 -12.61
C LYS A 29 5.94 -5.81 -11.89
N GLY A 30 5.50 -4.72 -11.26
CA GLY A 30 4.25 -4.67 -10.51
C GLY A 30 4.15 -5.57 -9.26
N LYS A 31 5.27 -6.12 -8.74
CA LYS A 31 5.26 -7.10 -7.63
C LYS A 31 5.61 -6.49 -6.28
N HIS A 32 6.89 -6.17 -6.06
CA HIS A 32 7.41 -5.79 -4.74
C HIS A 32 6.90 -4.45 -4.23
N ARG A 33 7.35 -3.34 -4.85
CA ARG A 33 7.01 -1.97 -4.44
C ARG A 33 5.51 -1.71 -4.43
N ILE A 34 4.81 -2.22 -5.45
CA ILE A 34 3.37 -2.05 -5.54
C ILE A 34 2.65 -2.92 -4.52
N GLY A 35 3.08 -4.16 -4.31
CA GLY A 35 2.51 -5.02 -3.27
C GLY A 35 2.63 -4.42 -1.87
N CYS A 36 3.79 -3.84 -1.51
CA CYS A 36 3.95 -3.15 -0.23
C CYS A 36 3.04 -1.93 -0.11
N LEU A 37 2.96 -1.09 -1.15
CA LEU A 37 2.07 0.08 -1.17
C LEU A 37 0.60 -0.30 -1.00
N ILE A 38 0.12 -1.29 -1.76
CA ILE A 38 -1.26 -1.77 -1.69
C ILE A 38 -1.52 -2.44 -0.35
N GLY A 39 -0.59 -3.24 0.18
CA GLY A 39 -0.73 -3.85 1.50
C GLY A 39 -0.88 -2.80 2.62
N CYS A 40 -0.11 -1.72 2.55
CA CYS A 40 -0.24 -0.59 3.48
C CYS A 40 -1.57 0.16 3.29
N LEU A 41 -2.05 0.32 2.05
CA LEU A 41 -3.39 0.85 1.77
C LEU A 41 -4.49 -0.01 2.41
N ARG A 42 -4.43 -1.34 2.27
CA ARG A 42 -5.39 -2.27 2.89
C ARG A 42 -5.37 -2.20 4.41
N LYS A 43 -4.20 -1.98 5.01
CA LYS A 43 -4.05 -1.75 6.44
C LYS A 43 -4.78 -0.49 6.90
N LEU A 44 -4.73 0.59 6.12
CA LEU A 44 -5.52 1.81 6.37
C LEU A 44 -7.03 1.53 6.27
N GLN A 45 -7.44 0.70 5.30
CA GLN A 45 -8.82 0.20 5.14
C GLN A 45 -9.23 -0.85 6.19
N LYS A 46 -8.40 -1.12 7.20
CA LYS A 46 -8.67 -2.05 8.30
C LYS A 46 -8.90 -3.51 7.88
N TRP A 47 -8.29 -3.95 6.78
CA TRP A 47 -8.29 -5.37 6.41
C TRP A 47 -7.47 -6.20 7.41
N SER A 48 -7.82 -7.47 7.58
CA SER A 48 -7.02 -8.40 8.40
C SER A 48 -5.68 -8.72 7.71
N MET A 49 -4.61 -8.91 8.49
CA MET A 49 -3.28 -9.25 7.94
C MET A 49 -3.32 -10.50 7.06
N THR A 50 -4.13 -11.50 7.42
CA THR A 50 -4.35 -12.70 6.60
C THR A 50 -4.86 -12.36 5.20
N SER A 51 -5.85 -11.47 5.08
CA SER A 51 -6.42 -11.07 3.79
C SER A 51 -5.44 -10.23 2.98
N ILE A 52 -4.67 -9.36 3.66
CA ILE A 52 -3.64 -8.54 3.02
C ILE A 52 -2.54 -9.41 2.41
N PHE A 53 -2.06 -10.41 3.16
CA PHE A 53 -1.02 -11.31 2.68
C PHE A 53 -1.52 -12.27 1.59
N ASP A 54 -2.79 -12.67 1.63
CA ASP A 54 -3.40 -13.44 0.55
C ASP A 54 -3.44 -12.64 -0.76
N GLU A 55 -3.92 -11.38 -0.70
CA GLU A 55 -3.92 -10.46 -1.86
C GLU A 55 -2.50 -10.25 -2.39
N TYR A 56 -1.55 -9.94 -1.51
CA TYR A 56 -0.14 -9.74 -1.89
C TYR A 56 0.43 -10.96 -2.64
N ARG A 57 0.25 -12.17 -2.09
CA ARG A 57 0.78 -13.41 -2.68
C ARG A 57 0.15 -13.74 -4.02
N ARG A 58 -1.12 -13.38 -4.22
CA ARG A 58 -1.81 -13.56 -5.52
C ARG A 58 -1.12 -12.81 -6.66
N PHE A 59 -0.53 -11.64 -6.39
CA PHE A 59 0.16 -10.82 -7.41
C PHE A 59 1.69 -11.00 -7.42
N ALA A 60 2.31 -11.13 -6.25
CA ALA A 60 3.77 -11.19 -6.11
C ALA A 60 4.34 -12.62 -6.11
N GLY A 61 3.52 -13.63 -5.81
CA GLY A 61 3.94 -15.01 -5.55
C GLY A 61 4.31 -15.26 -4.08
N SER A 62 4.69 -16.51 -3.77
CA SER A 62 4.80 -17.02 -2.39
C SER A 62 6.13 -16.75 -1.67
N LYS A 63 7.14 -16.17 -2.32
CA LYS A 63 8.54 -16.15 -1.81
C LYS A 63 9.09 -14.77 -1.41
N VAL A 64 8.24 -13.85 -0.95
CA VAL A 64 8.74 -12.54 -0.47
C VAL A 64 8.26 -12.28 0.96
N LEU A 65 9.02 -12.81 1.91
CA LEU A 65 8.74 -12.63 3.34
C LEU A 65 9.02 -11.19 3.78
N ALA A 66 10.11 -10.59 3.28
CA ALA A 66 10.51 -9.22 3.64
C ALA A 66 9.44 -8.17 3.30
N ASP A 67 8.74 -8.32 2.17
CA ASP A 67 7.67 -7.40 1.78
C ASP A 67 6.44 -7.53 2.71
N GLN A 68 6.13 -8.75 3.17
CA GLN A 68 5.04 -9.00 4.13
C GLN A 68 5.38 -8.47 5.52
N GLU A 69 6.61 -8.69 5.99
CA GLU A 69 7.13 -8.10 7.23
C GLU A 69 7.09 -6.57 7.17
N PHE A 70 7.49 -5.97 6.05
CA PHE A 70 7.37 -4.53 5.84
C PHE A 70 5.92 -4.04 6.02
N ILE A 71 4.94 -4.71 5.41
CA ILE A 71 3.51 -4.36 5.55
C ILE A 71 3.07 -4.48 7.02
N GLU A 72 3.52 -5.53 7.72
CA GLU A 72 3.19 -5.78 9.13
C GLU A 72 3.72 -4.66 10.04
N ILE A 73 4.98 -4.25 9.87
CA ILE A 73 5.63 -3.24 10.71
C ILE A 73 5.32 -1.80 10.29
N PHE A 74 4.76 -1.59 9.08
CA PHE A 74 4.45 -0.25 8.57
C PHE A 74 3.58 0.54 9.56
N SER A 75 4.11 1.62 10.10
CA SER A 75 3.50 2.43 11.16
C SER A 75 3.57 3.93 10.88
N GLU A 76 4.13 4.30 9.73
CA GLU A 76 4.28 5.69 9.32
C GLU A 76 2.93 6.43 9.25
N HIS A 77 2.94 7.69 9.69
CA HIS A 77 1.76 8.53 9.58
C HIS A 77 1.49 8.86 8.11
N VAL A 78 0.25 8.71 7.66
CA VAL A 78 -0.19 9.04 6.31
C VAL A 78 -1.10 10.27 6.38
N PRO A 79 -0.56 11.49 6.23
CA PRO A 79 -1.34 12.71 6.32
C PRO A 79 -2.13 12.91 5.02
N TYR A 80 -3.39 12.50 5.00
CA TYR A 80 -4.32 12.77 3.89
C TYR A 80 -5.38 13.80 4.31
N ASP A 81 -5.91 14.52 3.33
CA ASP A 81 -6.98 15.50 3.53
C ASP A 81 -8.33 14.79 3.68
N PRO A 82 -9.02 14.88 4.84
CA PRO A 82 -10.31 14.24 5.05
C PRO A 82 -11.42 14.71 4.11
N GLU A 83 -11.32 15.94 3.57
CA GLU A 83 -12.31 16.49 2.63
C GLU A 83 -12.26 15.78 1.28
N TYR A 84 -11.07 15.36 0.85
CA TYR A 84 -10.83 14.73 -0.45
C TYR A 84 -10.49 13.24 -0.33
N LYS A 85 -10.82 12.60 0.80
CA LYS A 85 -10.60 11.17 0.98
C LYS A 85 -11.59 10.35 0.14
N PRO A 86 -11.19 9.16 -0.32
CA PRO A 86 -12.13 8.26 -1.00
C PRO A 86 -13.17 7.70 -0.04
N GLY A 87 -14.40 7.47 -0.52
CA GLY A 87 -15.49 6.91 0.28
C GLY A 87 -15.28 5.46 0.72
N TRP A 88 -14.27 4.77 0.19
CA TRP A 88 -13.88 3.41 0.58
C TRP A 88 -12.85 3.36 1.72
N LEU A 89 -12.46 4.53 2.26
CA LEU A 89 -11.57 4.66 3.41
C LEU A 89 -12.36 4.92 4.70
#